data_AF-K7ZBV3-F1
#
_entry.id   AF-K7ZBV3-F1
#
_cell.length_a   1.000
_cell.length_b   1.000
_cell.length_c   1.000
_cell.angle_alpha   90.00
_cell.angle_beta   90.00
_cell.angle_gamma   90.00
#
_symmetry.space_group_name_H-M   'P 1'
#
loop_
_entity.id
_entity.type
_entity.pdbx_description
1 polymer ?
#
loop_
_entity_poly.entity_id
_entity_poly.type
_entity_poly.pdbx_seq_one_letter_code
_entity_poly.pdbx_strand_id
1 'polypeptide(L)'
;MSIAECSDRLYSQLGTFSSNTDAACSHGRTDAEFQRCTVDLSRRFGDDNVELSGFFCANGVGSNYQVQDCTLNVRKSFGSEYREYALFICRQTVNPTFDKCVTDLYRQGGQEVENARLQYDALRLCKNGTNNTLNKCIIEEFRGKGQSGVAAARICMERHDAETRARAEAERRRIEEQRRIEAAKAEAAKKAAEEKRRQDDQRKADEARRQQQQQQDQARKQEEARKADEQRRQEEQRRKDEENRKQQEKPQPIPQQPSKPTAPTTPSQPSVDSGKQQEEQKRKDEEKRRQEEQRKADEKRKADEQKKKDEEKKKEEEKKKQESQQPPAPLDPVTTPPPPPPDGGLIIDLPMPE
;
A
#
# COMPACT_ATOMS: atom_id res chain seq x y z
N MET A 1 37.67 -13.98 43.55
CA MET A 1 38.87 -14.49 42.86
C MET A 1 39.70 -13.29 42.48
N SER A 2 40.95 -13.24 42.89
CA SER A 2 41.85 -12.15 42.53
C SER A 2 42.19 -12.20 41.03
N ILE A 3 42.71 -11.10 40.48
CA ILE A 3 43.21 -11.06 39.10
C ILE A 3 44.31 -12.11 38.93
N ALA A 4 45.25 -12.19 39.88
CA ALA A 4 46.35 -13.15 39.86
C ALA A 4 45.85 -14.60 39.85
N GLU A 5 44.89 -14.95 40.71
CA GLU A 5 44.28 -16.29 40.75
C GLU A 5 43.57 -16.65 39.43
N CYS A 6 42.93 -15.67 38.81
CA CYS A 6 42.27 -15.84 37.53
C CYS A 6 43.27 -16.13 36.40
N SER A 7 44.36 -15.36 36.39
CA SER A 7 45.40 -15.47 35.37
C SER A 7 46.18 -16.76 35.49
N ASP A 8 46.57 -17.14 36.70
CA ASP A 8 47.25 -18.42 36.98
C ASP A 8 46.40 -19.61 36.55
N ARG A 9 45.07 -19.53 36.79
CA ARG A 9 44.15 -20.61 36.44
C ARG A 9 43.94 -20.73 34.93
N LEU A 10 43.78 -19.60 34.22
CA LEU A 10 43.72 -19.60 32.76
C LEU A 10 45.04 -20.08 32.14
N TYR A 11 46.18 -19.64 32.68
CA TYR A 11 47.52 -20.05 32.25
C TYR A 11 47.68 -21.57 32.34
N SER A 12 47.31 -22.13 33.49
CA SER A 12 47.40 -23.58 33.75
C SER A 12 46.50 -24.41 32.83
N GLN A 13 45.37 -23.87 32.38
CA GLN A 13 44.38 -24.59 31.59
C GLN A 13 44.55 -24.45 30.08
N LEU A 14 45.13 -23.34 29.61
CA LEU A 14 45.29 -23.01 28.20
C LEU A 14 46.73 -23.03 27.71
N GLY A 15 47.73 -23.02 28.61
CA GLY A 15 49.15 -23.00 28.25
C GLY A 15 49.58 -21.71 27.53
N THR A 16 48.81 -20.62 27.65
CA THR A 16 49.07 -19.32 27.00
C THR A 16 49.95 -18.42 27.87
N PHE A 17 50.73 -17.50 27.30
CA PHE A 17 51.62 -16.57 28.05
C PHE A 17 50.92 -15.78 29.19
N SER A 18 51.62 -15.55 30.31
CA SER A 18 51.08 -14.88 31.51
C SER A 18 50.50 -13.49 31.24
N SER A 19 51.17 -12.68 30.42
CA SER A 19 50.75 -11.31 30.08
C SER A 19 49.35 -11.23 29.46
N ASN A 20 48.93 -12.31 28.83
CA ASN A 20 47.66 -12.41 28.12
C ASN A 20 46.54 -12.84 29.06
N THR A 21 46.82 -13.81 29.94
CA THR A 21 45.87 -14.23 30.96
C THR A 21 45.64 -13.14 32.01
N ASP A 22 46.64 -12.28 32.25
CA ASP A 22 46.52 -11.08 33.09
C ASP A 22 45.54 -10.07 32.50
N ALA A 23 45.58 -9.86 31.18
CA ALA A 23 44.66 -8.97 30.48
C ALA A 23 43.21 -9.47 30.49
N ALA A 24 42.97 -10.78 30.32
CA ALA A 24 41.62 -11.35 30.41
C ALA A 24 40.99 -11.15 31.80
N CYS A 25 41.81 -11.13 32.85
CA CYS A 25 41.38 -11.10 34.25
C CYS A 25 41.34 -9.69 34.86
N SER A 26 42.05 -8.71 34.29
CA SER A 26 42.20 -7.37 34.86
C SER A 26 40.96 -6.46 34.73
N HIS A 27 39.93 -6.88 34.00
CA HIS A 27 38.72 -6.07 33.74
C HIS A 27 37.51 -6.39 34.63
N GLY A 28 37.76 -6.93 35.83
CA GLY A 28 36.76 -7.00 36.90
C GLY A 28 35.77 -8.17 36.82
N ARG A 29 35.74 -8.96 35.73
CA ARG A 29 35.09 -10.28 35.70
C ARG A 29 36.15 -11.39 35.76
N THR A 30 36.53 -11.75 36.98
CA THR A 30 37.41 -12.89 37.28
C THR A 30 36.63 -14.13 37.69
N ASP A 31 35.30 -14.13 37.47
CA ASP A 31 34.46 -15.23 37.93
C ASP A 31 34.77 -16.54 37.18
N ALA A 32 34.52 -17.66 37.86
CA ALA A 32 34.85 -18.98 37.33
C ALA A 32 34.06 -19.33 36.06
N GLU A 33 32.89 -18.72 35.84
CA GLU A 33 32.07 -18.94 34.66
C GLU A 33 32.67 -18.26 33.43
N PHE A 34 33.16 -17.02 33.58
CA PHE A 34 33.90 -16.34 32.52
C PHE A 34 35.16 -17.12 32.08
N GLN A 35 35.94 -17.62 33.04
CA GLN A 35 37.12 -18.44 32.75
C GLN A 35 36.75 -19.73 32.02
N ARG A 36 35.69 -20.42 32.49
CA ARG A 36 35.17 -21.64 31.83
C ARG A 36 34.72 -21.36 30.39
N CYS A 37 33.93 -20.30 30.16
CA CYS A 37 33.50 -19.90 28.81
C CYS A 37 34.71 -19.69 27.89
N THR A 38 35.70 -18.96 28.38
CA THR A 38 36.92 -18.63 27.64
C THR A 38 37.70 -19.89 27.27
N VAL A 39 37.83 -20.83 28.21
CA VAL A 39 38.54 -22.09 28.00
C VAL A 39 37.78 -23.03 27.07
N ASP A 40 36.46 -23.14 27.24
CA ASP A 40 35.61 -24.02 26.44
C ASP A 40 35.53 -23.53 24.99
N LEU A 41 35.40 -22.22 24.76
CA LEU A 41 35.48 -21.64 23.42
C LEU A 41 36.84 -21.91 22.78
N SER A 42 37.91 -21.65 23.53
CA SER A 42 39.28 -21.87 23.08
C SER A 42 39.52 -23.31 22.64
N ARG A 43 39.01 -24.29 23.40
CA ARG A 43 39.14 -25.72 23.05
C ARG A 43 38.30 -26.10 21.84
N ARG A 44 37.04 -25.67 21.80
CA ARG A 44 36.12 -26.01 20.70
C ARG A 44 36.53 -25.44 19.36
N PHE A 45 37.25 -24.32 19.34
CA PHE A 45 37.82 -23.76 18.12
C PHE A 45 39.27 -24.22 17.89
N GLY A 46 39.95 -24.71 18.93
CA GLY A 46 41.35 -25.13 18.92
C GLY A 46 41.64 -26.49 18.28
N ASP A 47 40.63 -27.34 18.11
CA ASP A 47 40.78 -28.69 17.52
C ASP A 47 41.36 -28.67 16.07
N ASP A 48 41.40 -27.51 15.42
CA ASP A 48 41.87 -27.32 14.03
C ASP A 48 43.29 -26.68 13.89
N ASN A 49 44.21 -26.86 14.84
CA ASN A 49 45.58 -26.29 14.89
C ASN A 49 45.67 -24.77 15.13
N VAL A 50 44.97 -24.29 16.14
CA VAL A 50 44.88 -22.87 16.46
C VAL A 50 45.72 -22.54 17.68
N GLU A 51 46.91 -21.95 17.48
CA GLU A 51 47.68 -21.39 18.59
C GLU A 51 47.02 -20.09 19.08
N LEU A 52 46.53 -20.08 20.31
CA LEU A 52 46.10 -18.86 20.98
C LEU A 52 47.34 -18.03 21.32
N SER A 53 47.48 -16.86 20.68
CA SER A 53 48.63 -15.99 20.91
C SER A 53 48.46 -15.07 22.11
N GLY A 54 47.23 -14.87 22.59
CA GLY A 54 46.98 -14.12 23.82
C GLY A 54 45.61 -13.48 24.00
N PHE A 55 45.41 -12.72 25.07
CA PHE A 55 44.33 -11.73 25.21
C PHE A 55 45.00 -10.37 25.36
N PHE A 56 44.45 -9.37 24.69
CA PHE A 56 44.90 -7.98 24.78
C PHE A 56 43.68 -7.15 25.09
N CYS A 57 43.75 -6.31 26.10
CA CYS A 57 42.71 -5.32 26.36
C CYS A 57 43.34 -3.94 26.23
N ALA A 58 42.76 -3.12 25.36
CA ALA A 58 43.28 -1.79 25.09
C ALA A 58 42.72 -0.82 26.15
N ASN A 59 43.59 -0.10 26.84
CA ASN A 59 43.16 1.00 27.69
C ASN A 59 42.65 2.15 26.80
N GLY A 60 41.39 2.54 26.97
CA GLY A 60 40.89 3.78 26.38
C GLY A 60 41.63 4.98 26.97
N VAL A 61 42.11 5.89 26.13
CA VAL A 61 42.80 7.11 26.58
C VAL A 61 41.76 8.12 27.08
N GLY A 62 41.38 8.00 28.35
CA GLY A 62 40.47 8.91 29.04
C GLY A 62 40.52 8.68 30.55
N SER A 63 40.52 9.76 31.34
CA SER A 63 40.76 9.79 32.80
C SER A 63 39.74 9.05 33.68
N ASN A 64 38.80 8.33 33.08
CA ASN A 64 37.92 7.40 33.76
C ASN A 64 38.29 6.00 33.27
N TYR A 65 38.84 5.16 34.15
CA TYR A 65 39.32 3.79 33.93
C TYR A 65 38.22 2.80 33.46
N GLN A 66 37.48 3.13 32.40
CA GLN A 66 36.56 2.23 31.74
C GLN A 66 37.21 1.72 30.47
N VAL A 67 37.62 0.46 30.50
CA VAL A 67 38.09 -0.26 29.32
C VAL A 67 36.88 -0.62 28.48
N GLN A 68 36.88 -0.13 27.23
CA GLN A 68 35.78 -0.34 26.31
C GLN A 68 35.89 -1.70 25.61
N ASP A 69 37.10 -2.16 25.24
CA ASP A 69 37.29 -3.36 24.42
C ASP A 69 38.45 -4.27 24.86
N CYS A 70 38.15 -5.56 25.01
CA CYS A 70 39.11 -6.66 25.15
C CYS A 70 39.07 -7.51 23.87
N THR A 71 40.23 -8.00 23.44
CA THR A 71 40.43 -8.67 22.15
C THR A 71 41.28 -9.95 22.34
N LEU A 72 40.83 -11.14 21.90
CA LEU A 72 41.51 -12.46 22.03
C LEU A 72 42.38 -12.77 20.81
N ASN A 73 43.70 -12.68 20.90
CA ASN A 73 44.61 -12.86 19.77
C ASN A 73 44.82 -14.34 19.44
N VAL A 74 44.64 -14.68 18.17
CA VAL A 74 44.72 -16.04 17.65
C VAL A 74 45.75 -16.06 16.52
N ARG A 75 46.75 -16.95 16.58
CA ARG A 75 47.98 -16.87 15.77
C ARG A 75 47.88 -17.46 14.36
N LYS A 76 46.74 -18.04 13.96
CA LYS A 76 46.52 -18.55 12.60
C LYS A 76 45.06 -18.47 12.15
N SER A 77 44.89 -18.02 10.89
CA SER A 77 43.74 -18.13 9.99
C SER A 77 42.35 -17.61 10.37
N PHE A 78 42.11 -17.09 11.57
CA PHE A 78 40.85 -16.39 11.85
C PHE A 78 40.97 -14.89 11.54
N GLY A 79 40.01 -14.33 10.81
CA GLY A 79 39.91 -12.89 10.62
C GLY A 79 39.79 -12.17 11.97
N SER A 80 40.37 -10.97 12.09
CA SER A 80 40.34 -10.16 13.32
C SER A 80 38.92 -9.95 13.88
N GLU A 81 37.92 -9.94 13.00
CA GLU A 81 36.49 -9.81 13.33
C GLU A 81 35.97 -10.97 14.21
N TYR A 82 36.53 -12.17 14.03
CA TYR A 82 36.12 -13.35 14.80
C TYR A 82 36.58 -13.29 16.27
N ARG A 83 37.74 -12.67 16.47
CA ARG A 83 38.38 -12.51 17.77
C ARG A 83 37.58 -11.59 18.69
N GLU A 84 37.02 -10.52 18.15
CA GLU A 84 36.15 -9.60 18.91
C GLU A 84 34.80 -10.25 19.24
N TYR A 85 34.29 -11.08 18.33
CA TYR A 85 33.02 -11.78 18.52
C TYR A 85 33.06 -12.82 19.64
N ALA A 86 34.09 -13.66 19.72
CA ALA A 86 34.23 -14.65 20.79
C ALA A 86 34.29 -14.01 22.19
N LEU A 87 35.00 -12.88 22.31
CA LEU A 87 35.03 -12.13 23.55
C LEU A 87 33.74 -11.40 23.87
N PHE A 88 33.06 -10.88 22.85
CA PHE A 88 31.72 -10.33 23.02
C PHE A 88 30.76 -11.37 23.59
N ILE A 89 30.79 -12.62 23.11
CA ILE A 89 29.97 -13.73 23.62
C ILE A 89 30.26 -13.99 25.10
N CYS A 90 31.53 -14.21 25.49
CA CYS A 90 31.84 -14.49 26.89
C CYS A 90 31.62 -13.28 27.81
N ARG A 91 31.71 -12.05 27.31
CA ARG A 91 31.38 -10.85 28.07
C ARG A 91 29.87 -10.75 28.35
N GLN A 92 29.05 -11.08 27.36
CA GLN A 92 27.59 -10.96 27.44
C GLN A 92 26.93 -12.12 28.19
N THR A 93 27.62 -13.25 28.37
CA THR A 93 26.95 -14.49 28.78
C THR A 93 27.49 -15.02 30.10
N VAL A 94 26.55 -15.34 30.98
CA VAL A 94 26.79 -16.04 32.25
C VAL A 94 26.35 -17.51 32.13
N ASN A 95 25.96 -17.94 30.92
CA ASN A 95 25.30 -19.22 30.69
C ASN A 95 26.08 -20.08 29.68
N PRO A 96 26.64 -21.24 30.09
CA PRO A 96 27.40 -22.12 29.21
C PRO A 96 26.58 -22.73 28.06
N THR A 97 25.24 -22.79 28.18
CA THR A 97 24.39 -23.28 27.07
C THR A 97 24.32 -22.30 25.91
N PHE A 98 24.44 -21.01 26.21
CA PHE A 98 24.44 -19.96 25.18
C PHE A 98 25.68 -20.07 24.31
N ASP A 99 26.84 -20.23 24.95
CA ASP A 99 28.11 -20.33 24.28
C ASP A 99 28.18 -21.50 23.30
N LYS A 100 27.70 -22.67 23.75
CA LYS A 100 27.52 -23.85 22.90
C LYS A 100 26.61 -23.56 21.71
N CYS A 101 25.48 -22.89 21.93
CA CYS A 101 24.52 -22.56 20.89
C CYS A 101 25.14 -21.67 19.79
N VAL A 102 25.85 -20.61 20.18
CA VAL A 102 26.47 -19.68 19.23
C VAL A 102 27.59 -20.36 18.46
N THR A 103 28.40 -21.16 19.15
CA THR A 103 29.47 -21.94 18.55
C THR A 103 28.94 -22.95 17.53
N ASP A 104 27.86 -23.66 17.85
CA ASP A 104 27.23 -24.63 16.95
C ASP A 104 26.61 -23.94 15.72
N LEU A 105 25.92 -22.82 15.89
CA LEU A 105 25.38 -22.03 14.77
C LEU A 105 26.48 -21.50 13.85
N TYR A 106 27.61 -21.07 14.41
CA TYR A 106 28.74 -20.59 13.63
C TYR A 106 29.44 -21.72 12.87
N ARG A 107 29.91 -22.77 13.57
CA ARG A 107 30.66 -23.87 12.93
C ARG A 107 29.80 -24.69 11.98
N GLN A 108 28.54 -24.93 12.36
CA GLN A 108 27.69 -25.90 11.66
C GLN A 108 26.62 -25.27 10.78
N GLY A 109 26.18 -24.05 11.11
CA GLY A 109 25.16 -23.31 10.35
C GLY A 109 25.74 -22.31 9.36
N GLY A 110 27.08 -22.20 9.26
CA GLY A 110 27.79 -21.31 8.33
C GLY A 110 27.24 -19.90 8.31
N GLN A 111 26.79 -19.41 9.47
CA GLN A 111 26.59 -18.00 9.69
C GLN A 111 27.97 -17.37 9.81
N GLU A 112 28.61 -17.14 8.67
CA GLU A 112 29.75 -16.26 8.61
C GLU A 112 29.28 -14.89 9.08
N VAL A 113 29.95 -14.39 10.10
CA VAL A 113 29.71 -13.08 10.70
C VAL A 113 30.34 -12.03 9.77
N GLU A 114 30.01 -12.04 8.47
CA GLU A 114 30.51 -11.03 7.53
C GLU A 114 29.92 -9.64 7.82
N ASN A 115 28.93 -9.56 8.72
CA ASN A 115 28.37 -8.29 9.12
C ASN A 115 28.23 -8.22 10.64
N ALA A 116 29.10 -7.43 11.26
CA ALA A 116 29.00 -7.08 12.68
C ALA A 116 27.62 -6.47 13.04
N ARG A 117 26.92 -5.86 12.07
CA ARG A 117 25.55 -5.36 12.24
C ARG A 117 24.46 -6.45 12.25
N LEU A 118 24.74 -7.64 11.70
CA LEU A 118 23.85 -8.81 11.74
C LEU A 118 24.20 -9.77 12.90
N GLN A 119 25.22 -9.47 13.71
CA GLN A 119 25.60 -10.23 14.92
C GLN A 119 24.46 -10.40 15.94
N TYR A 120 23.37 -9.65 15.78
CA TYR A 120 22.20 -9.74 16.62
C TYR A 120 21.34 -10.99 16.36
N ASP A 121 21.55 -11.76 15.28
CA ASP A 121 20.71 -12.94 15.01
C ASP A 121 21.14 -14.16 15.83
N ALA A 122 22.39 -14.64 15.73
CA ALA A 122 22.85 -15.80 16.51
C ALA A 122 22.71 -15.58 18.04
N LEU A 123 23.05 -14.38 18.50
CA LEU A 123 22.91 -14.04 19.92
C LEU A 123 21.44 -13.99 20.35
N ARG A 124 20.53 -13.43 19.54
CA ARG A 124 19.09 -13.43 19.84
C ARG A 124 18.51 -14.84 19.82
N LEU A 125 18.92 -15.66 18.85
CA LEU A 125 18.51 -17.06 18.73
C LEU A 125 18.92 -17.87 19.96
N CYS A 126 20.13 -17.62 20.49
CA CYS A 126 20.66 -18.32 21.65
C CYS A 126 20.22 -17.72 23.00
N LYS A 127 19.90 -16.42 23.08
CA LYS A 127 19.60 -15.71 24.34
C LYS A 127 18.32 -16.21 25.01
N ASN A 128 17.34 -16.62 24.21
CA ASN A 128 16.06 -17.06 24.75
C ASN A 128 16.10 -18.50 25.29
N GLY A 129 17.22 -19.24 25.17
CA GLY A 129 17.43 -20.57 25.75
C GLY A 129 16.45 -21.67 25.28
N THR A 130 15.51 -21.35 24.40
CA THR A 130 14.27 -22.12 24.21
C THR A 130 14.11 -22.73 22.82
N ASN A 131 15.08 -22.56 21.92
CA ASN A 131 14.86 -23.03 20.55
C ASN A 131 16.00 -23.90 20.02
N ASN A 132 16.34 -24.93 20.79
CA ASN A 132 17.14 -26.07 20.30
C ASN A 132 16.58 -26.61 18.98
N THR A 133 15.26 -26.58 18.81
CA THR A 133 14.57 -26.94 17.56
C THR A 133 14.93 -26.00 16.41
N LEU A 134 14.92 -24.69 16.66
CA LEU A 134 15.30 -23.67 15.67
C LEU A 134 16.78 -23.81 15.28
N ASN A 135 17.68 -23.99 16.24
CA ASN A 135 19.10 -24.16 15.94
C ASN A 135 19.37 -25.42 15.11
N LYS A 136 18.71 -26.53 15.44
CA LYS A 136 18.77 -27.76 14.64
C LYS A 136 18.26 -27.52 13.22
N CYS A 137 17.12 -26.84 13.07
CA CYS A 137 16.59 -26.47 11.76
C CYS A 137 17.61 -25.64 10.95
N ILE A 138 18.27 -24.65 11.57
CA ILE A 138 19.23 -23.79 10.87
C ILE A 138 20.43 -24.61 10.37
N ILE A 139 20.97 -25.46 11.24
CA ILE A 139 22.11 -26.33 10.89
C ILE A 139 21.71 -27.32 9.78
N GLU A 140 20.52 -27.90 9.84
CA GLU A 140 20.01 -28.83 8.83
C GLU A 140 19.72 -28.16 7.48
N GLU A 141 19.11 -26.97 7.47
CA GLU A 141 18.84 -26.21 6.24
C GLU A 141 20.15 -25.72 5.60
N PHE A 142 21.12 -25.28 6.40
CA PHE A 142 22.45 -24.90 5.90
C PHE A 142 23.17 -26.09 5.26
N ARG A 143 23.29 -27.22 5.99
CA ARG A 143 23.98 -28.42 5.49
C ARG A 143 23.27 -29.11 4.35
N GLY A 144 21.94 -29.18 4.39
CA GLY A 144 21.13 -29.95 3.45
C GLY A 144 20.92 -29.26 2.11
N LYS A 145 20.79 -27.93 2.10
CA LYS A 145 20.45 -27.16 0.89
C LYS A 145 21.55 -26.24 0.38
N GLY A 146 22.68 -26.15 1.08
CA GLY A 146 23.79 -25.26 0.72
C GLY A 146 23.39 -23.78 0.70
N GLN A 147 22.36 -23.41 1.45
CA GLN A 147 21.89 -22.03 1.55
C GLN A 147 22.81 -21.22 2.47
N SER A 148 22.83 -19.89 2.32
CA SER A 148 23.53 -19.06 3.29
C SER A 148 22.91 -19.20 4.69
N GLY A 149 23.72 -19.12 5.74
CA GLY A 149 23.25 -19.25 7.13
C GLY A 149 22.16 -18.22 7.50
N VAL A 150 22.14 -17.08 6.81
CA VAL A 150 21.09 -16.05 6.95
C VAL A 150 19.75 -16.51 6.34
N ALA A 151 19.77 -17.14 5.16
CA ALA A 151 18.56 -17.67 4.53
C ALA A 151 17.99 -18.84 5.34
N ALA A 152 18.85 -19.75 5.82
CA ALA A 152 18.47 -20.85 6.70
C ALA A 152 17.82 -20.35 8.00
N ALA A 153 18.42 -19.33 8.64
CA ALA A 153 17.86 -18.70 9.83
C ALA A 153 16.49 -18.07 9.57
N ARG A 154 16.30 -17.35 8.46
CA ARG A 154 15.00 -16.76 8.12
C ARG A 154 13.91 -17.83 7.96
N ILE A 155 14.18 -18.87 7.19
CA ILE A 155 13.25 -19.98 6.95
C ILE A 155 12.88 -20.66 8.27
N CYS A 156 13.87 -20.93 9.11
CA CYS A 156 13.65 -21.61 10.37
C CYS A 156 12.92 -20.73 11.39
N MET A 157 13.21 -19.42 11.44
CA MET A 157 12.48 -18.46 12.28
C MET A 157 11.01 -18.38 11.86
N GLU A 158 10.72 -18.31 10.56
CA GLU A 158 9.33 -18.34 10.05
C GLU A 158 8.59 -19.64 10.43
N ARG A 159 9.29 -20.77 10.57
CA ARG A 159 8.69 -22.06 10.96
C ARG A 159 8.52 -22.24 12.46
N HIS A 160 9.50 -21.82 13.25
CA HIS A 160 9.60 -22.20 14.67
C HIS A 160 9.40 -21.05 15.65
N ASP A 161 9.52 -19.80 15.22
CA ASP A 161 9.19 -18.67 16.09
C ASP A 161 7.67 -18.44 16.09
N ALA A 162 7.05 -18.67 17.25
CA ALA A 162 5.62 -18.50 17.43
C ALA A 162 5.19 -17.04 17.23
N GLU A 163 6.02 -16.08 17.64
CA GLU A 163 5.73 -14.66 17.50
C GLU A 163 5.76 -14.22 16.04
N THR A 164 6.81 -14.62 15.30
CA THR A 164 6.90 -14.37 13.85
C THR A 164 5.75 -15.01 13.09
N ARG A 165 5.36 -16.26 13.42
CA ARG A 165 4.18 -16.91 12.81
C ARG A 165 2.89 -16.17 13.12
N ALA A 166 2.68 -15.75 14.36
CA ALA A 166 1.49 -15.00 14.76
C ALA A 166 1.38 -13.65 14.04
N ARG A 167 2.51 -12.94 13.85
CA ARG A 167 2.57 -11.69 13.08
C ARG A 167 2.24 -11.92 11.60
N ALA A 168 2.85 -12.93 10.98
CA ALA A 168 2.60 -13.27 9.59
C ALA A 168 1.14 -13.70 9.35
N GLU A 169 0.55 -14.45 10.28
CA GLU A 169 -0.86 -14.83 10.21
C GLU A 169 -1.79 -13.62 10.40
N ALA A 170 -1.50 -12.73 11.35
CA ALA A 170 -2.26 -11.50 11.55
C ALA A 170 -2.23 -10.60 10.31
N GLU A 171 -1.07 -10.49 9.64
CA GLU A 171 -0.93 -9.75 8.39
C GLU A 171 -1.75 -10.39 7.26
N ARG A 172 -1.69 -11.72 7.12
CA ARG A 172 -2.53 -12.45 6.15
C ARG A 172 -4.02 -12.21 6.37
N ARG A 173 -4.48 -12.21 7.63
CA ARG A 173 -5.87 -11.91 7.98
C ARG A 173 -6.26 -10.49 7.59
N ARG A 174 -5.38 -9.51 7.83
CA ARG A 174 -5.61 -8.10 7.40
C ARG A 174 -5.72 -7.97 5.89
N ILE A 175 -4.85 -8.64 5.14
CA ILE A 175 -4.88 -8.63 3.66
C ILE A 175 -6.16 -9.28 3.15
N GLU A 176 -6.58 -10.41 3.74
CA GLU A 176 -7.83 -11.08 3.37
C GLU A 176 -9.05 -10.22 3.68
N GLU A 177 -9.10 -9.60 4.86
CA GLU A 177 -10.17 -8.67 5.24
C GLU A 177 -10.25 -7.48 4.29
N GLN A 178 -9.10 -6.89 3.93
CA GLN A 178 -9.04 -5.79 2.97
C GLN A 178 -9.58 -6.21 1.60
N ARG A 179 -9.25 -7.42 1.12
CA ARG A 179 -9.80 -7.99 -0.12
C ARG A 179 -11.31 -8.22 -0.03
N ARG A 180 -11.83 -8.64 1.13
CA ARG A 180 -13.28 -8.78 1.33
C ARG A 180 -13.99 -7.44 1.29
N ILE A 181 -13.43 -6.41 1.92
CA ILE A 181 -13.98 -5.04 1.89
C ILE A 181 -13.97 -4.49 0.46
N GLU A 182 -12.89 -4.70 -0.28
CA GLU A 182 -12.79 -4.26 -1.68
C GLU A 182 -13.76 -5.01 -2.59
N ALA A 183 -13.87 -6.32 -2.45
CA ALA A 183 -14.83 -7.13 -3.18
C ALA A 183 -16.28 -6.70 -2.90
N ALA A 184 -16.64 -6.44 -1.63
CA ALA A 184 -17.95 -5.96 -1.24
C ALA A 184 -18.26 -4.58 -1.85
N LYS A 185 -17.28 -3.67 -1.88
CA LYS A 185 -17.41 -2.36 -2.54
C LYS A 185 -17.61 -2.50 -4.05
N ALA A 186 -16.87 -3.40 -4.70
CA ALA A 186 -17.00 -3.65 -6.13
C ALA A 186 -18.39 -4.24 -6.48
N GLU A 187 -18.91 -5.14 -5.64
CA GLU A 187 -20.25 -5.69 -5.82
C GLU A 187 -21.35 -4.63 -5.59
N ALA A 188 -21.22 -3.81 -4.54
CA ALA A 188 -22.15 -2.70 -4.29
C ALA A 188 -22.16 -1.70 -5.44
N ALA A 189 -21.00 -1.37 -6.02
CA ALA A 189 -20.89 -0.51 -7.19
C ALA A 189 -21.57 -1.12 -8.43
N LYS A 190 -21.46 -2.44 -8.64
CA LYS A 190 -22.16 -3.14 -9.73
C LYS A 190 -23.68 -3.10 -9.56
N LYS A 191 -24.18 -3.34 -8.34
CA LYS A 191 -25.60 -3.25 -8.02
C LYS A 191 -26.15 -1.85 -8.24
N ALA A 192 -25.43 -0.82 -7.80
CA ALA A 192 -25.82 0.57 -8.02
C ALA A 192 -25.81 0.95 -9.52
N ALA A 193 -24.85 0.46 -10.30
CA ALA A 193 -24.80 0.70 -11.73
C ALA A 193 -25.95 -0.01 -12.48
N GLU A 194 -26.29 -1.22 -12.07
CA GLU A 194 -27.43 -1.96 -12.65
C GLU A 194 -28.77 -1.29 -12.32
N GLU A 195 -28.95 -0.84 -11.07
CA GLU A 195 -30.15 -0.12 -10.67
C GLU A 195 -30.33 1.18 -11.46
N LYS A 196 -29.22 1.93 -11.68
CA LYS A 196 -29.26 3.14 -12.50
C LYS A 196 -29.68 2.85 -13.95
N ARG A 197 -29.21 1.74 -14.55
CA ARG A 197 -29.65 1.32 -15.88
C ARG A 197 -31.14 0.99 -15.91
N ARG A 198 -31.65 0.29 -14.89
CA ARG A 198 -33.08 -0.01 -14.79
C ARG A 198 -33.93 1.26 -14.69
N GLN A 199 -33.49 2.26 -13.90
CA GLN A 199 -34.18 3.55 -13.82
C GLN A 199 -34.18 4.30 -15.15
N ASP A 200 -33.05 4.32 -15.87
CA ASP A 200 -32.96 4.97 -17.18
C ASP A 200 -33.83 4.27 -18.22
N ASP A 201 -33.90 2.93 -18.21
CA ASP A 201 -34.76 2.16 -19.10
C ASP A 201 -36.26 2.39 -18.79
N GLN A 202 -36.63 2.51 -17.51
CA GLN A 202 -37.98 2.92 -17.11
C GLN A 202 -38.34 4.32 -17.63
N ARG A 203 -37.43 5.29 -17.49
CA ARG A 203 -37.66 6.66 -18.00
C ARG A 203 -37.85 6.67 -19.50
N LYS A 204 -37.05 5.89 -20.25
CA LYS A 204 -37.21 5.76 -21.71
C LYS A 204 -38.53 5.10 -22.09
N ALA A 205 -38.96 4.07 -21.37
CA ALA A 205 -40.25 3.42 -21.62
C ALA A 205 -41.44 4.36 -21.37
N ASP A 206 -41.40 5.14 -20.30
CA ASP A 206 -42.42 6.14 -19.99
C ASP A 206 -42.43 7.28 -21.00
N GLU A 207 -41.25 7.74 -21.45
CA GLU A 207 -41.14 8.76 -22.49
C GLU A 207 -41.71 8.26 -23.83
N ALA A 208 -41.42 7.00 -24.21
CA ALA A 208 -41.99 6.39 -25.41
C ALA A 208 -43.52 6.27 -25.33
N ARG A 209 -44.08 5.90 -24.17
CA ARG A 209 -45.54 5.88 -23.95
C ARG A 209 -46.16 7.27 -24.09
N ARG A 210 -45.52 8.30 -23.55
CA ARG A 210 -45.99 9.69 -23.70
C ARG A 210 -45.98 10.15 -25.16
N GLN A 211 -44.93 9.83 -25.91
CA GLN A 211 -44.86 10.15 -27.34
C GLN A 211 -45.94 9.42 -28.14
N GLN A 212 -46.17 8.14 -27.86
CA GLN A 212 -47.23 7.36 -28.52
C GLN A 212 -48.62 7.92 -28.20
N GLN A 213 -48.86 8.30 -26.96
CA GLN A 213 -50.13 8.91 -26.54
C GLN A 213 -50.36 10.27 -27.22
N GLN A 214 -49.33 11.11 -27.33
CA GLN A 214 -49.41 12.37 -28.06
C GLN A 214 -49.73 12.18 -29.55
N GLN A 215 -49.16 11.17 -30.19
CA GLN A 215 -49.47 10.85 -31.59
C GLN A 215 -50.92 10.36 -31.77
N GLN A 216 -51.42 9.53 -30.86
CA GLN A 216 -52.82 9.09 -30.88
C GLN A 216 -53.77 10.26 -30.65
N ASP A 217 -53.48 11.16 -29.72
CA ASP A 217 -54.30 12.34 -29.45
C ASP A 217 -54.29 13.32 -30.64
N GLN A 218 -53.15 13.51 -31.32
CA GLN A 218 -53.09 14.29 -32.55
C GLN A 218 -53.92 13.66 -33.68
N ALA A 219 -53.82 12.34 -33.87
CA ALA A 219 -54.61 11.62 -34.87
C ALA A 219 -56.12 11.76 -34.60
N ARG A 220 -56.53 11.63 -33.32
CA ARG A 220 -57.93 11.83 -32.90
C ARG A 220 -58.43 13.24 -33.20
N LYS A 221 -57.64 14.27 -32.88
CA LYS A 221 -57.98 15.67 -33.19
C LYS A 221 -58.10 15.93 -34.70
N GLN A 222 -57.24 15.32 -35.52
CA GLN A 222 -57.34 15.42 -36.98
C GLN A 222 -58.59 14.71 -37.52
N GLU A 223 -58.95 13.56 -36.97
CA GLU A 223 -60.17 12.84 -37.34
C GLU A 223 -61.43 13.62 -36.94
N GLU A 224 -61.46 14.20 -35.75
CA GLU A 224 -62.56 15.07 -35.29
C GLU A 224 -62.70 16.31 -36.18
N ALA A 225 -61.58 16.94 -36.56
CA ALA A 225 -61.59 18.09 -37.48
C ALA A 225 -62.14 17.70 -38.86
N ARG A 226 -61.80 16.51 -39.37
CA ARG A 226 -62.36 15.99 -40.63
C ARG A 226 -63.86 15.74 -40.54
N LYS A 227 -64.34 15.12 -39.45
CA LYS A 227 -65.78 14.91 -39.24
C LYS A 227 -66.55 16.24 -39.13
N ALA A 228 -65.97 17.25 -38.48
CA ALA A 228 -66.55 18.59 -38.41
C ALA A 228 -66.59 19.29 -39.78
N ASP A 229 -65.56 19.15 -40.61
CA ASP A 229 -65.55 19.70 -41.98
C ASP A 229 -66.57 18.97 -42.88
N GLU A 230 -66.67 17.64 -42.74
CA GLU A 230 -67.65 16.83 -43.47
C GLU A 230 -69.10 17.21 -43.10
N GLN A 231 -69.38 17.45 -41.81
CA GLN A 231 -70.68 17.97 -41.37
C GLN A 231 -70.97 19.37 -41.95
N ARG A 232 -69.98 20.27 -41.98
CA ARG A 232 -70.14 21.59 -42.61
C ARG A 232 -70.45 21.49 -44.10
N ARG A 233 -69.77 20.60 -44.82
CA ARG A 233 -70.04 20.36 -46.25
C ARG A 233 -71.44 19.81 -46.48
N GLN A 234 -71.91 18.88 -45.65
CA GLN A 234 -73.29 18.39 -45.74
C GLN A 234 -74.32 19.48 -45.46
N GLU A 235 -74.08 20.35 -44.47
CA GLU A 235 -74.97 21.49 -44.19
C GLU A 235 -74.95 22.53 -45.32
N GLU A 236 -73.78 22.81 -45.89
CA GLU A 236 -73.64 23.71 -47.04
C GLU A 236 -74.34 23.15 -48.29
N GLN A 237 -74.25 21.83 -48.51
CA GLN A 237 -74.97 21.16 -49.59
C GLN A 237 -76.48 21.26 -49.40
N ARG A 238 -76.99 21.04 -48.17
CA ARG A 238 -78.42 21.22 -47.87
C ARG A 238 -78.89 22.66 -48.07
N ARG A 239 -78.06 23.66 -47.72
CA ARG A 239 -78.35 25.07 -47.99
C ARG A 239 -78.41 25.36 -49.49
N LYS A 240 -77.48 24.84 -50.28
CA LYS A 240 -77.47 24.98 -51.76
C LYS A 240 -78.68 24.30 -52.40
N ASP A 241 -79.08 23.13 -51.92
CA ASP A 241 -80.28 22.44 -52.41
C ASP A 241 -81.57 23.20 -52.05
N GLU A 242 -81.63 23.82 -50.86
CA GLU A 242 -82.75 24.68 -50.47
C GLU A 242 -82.79 25.99 -51.29
N GLU A 243 -81.64 26.59 -51.59
CA GLU A 243 -81.53 27.77 -52.44
C GLU A 243 -81.93 27.48 -53.89
N ASN A 244 -81.49 26.35 -54.46
CA ASN A 244 -81.93 25.88 -55.78
C ASN A 244 -83.44 25.59 -55.81
N ARG A 245 -84.02 25.09 -54.72
CA ARG A 245 -85.46 24.89 -54.61
C ARG A 245 -86.24 26.21 -54.59
N LYS A 246 -85.65 27.30 -54.08
CA LYS A 246 -86.21 28.66 -54.15
C LYS A 246 -86.00 29.33 -55.52
N GLN A 247 -84.98 28.93 -56.29
CA GLN A 247 -84.73 29.46 -57.64
C GLN A 247 -85.52 28.76 -58.76
N GLN A 248 -86.09 27.57 -58.53
CA GLN A 248 -86.99 26.91 -59.51
C GLN A 248 -88.43 27.45 -59.54
N GLU A 249 -88.78 28.46 -58.72
CA GLU A 249 -90.10 29.12 -58.71
C GLU A 249 -90.07 30.48 -59.43
N LYS A 250 -89.54 30.54 -60.66
CA LYS A 250 -89.78 31.68 -61.57
C LYS A 250 -89.58 31.31 -63.06
N PRO A 251 -90.49 31.70 -63.98
CA PRO A 251 -90.38 31.36 -65.40
C PRO A 251 -89.44 32.31 -66.18
N GLN A 252 -88.81 31.78 -67.24
CA GLN A 252 -87.97 32.50 -68.22
C GLN A 252 -88.80 33.47 -69.12
N PRO A 253 -88.17 34.45 -69.83
CA PRO A 253 -87.63 34.21 -71.19
C PRO A 253 -86.29 34.93 -71.56
N ILE A 254 -85.76 34.53 -72.72
CA ILE A 254 -84.47 34.77 -73.47
C ILE A 254 -84.51 36.11 -74.31
N PRO A 255 -83.51 36.64 -75.09
CA PRO A 255 -82.02 36.60 -75.21
C PRO A 255 -81.29 38.00 -75.26
N GLN A 256 -79.94 38.06 -75.28
CA GLN A 256 -79.06 38.76 -76.28
C GLN A 256 -77.59 38.97 -75.82
N GLN A 257 -76.64 38.80 -76.75
CA GLN A 257 -75.23 39.27 -76.74
C GLN A 257 -75.14 40.79 -77.06
N PRO A 258 -73.99 41.53 -77.12
CA PRO A 258 -72.55 41.17 -76.98
C PRO A 258 -71.67 42.17 -76.16
N SER A 259 -70.37 41.86 -76.08
CA SER A 259 -69.16 42.74 -76.15
C SER A 259 -68.14 42.77 -74.97
N LYS A 260 -66.87 42.58 -75.39
CA LYS A 260 -65.52 42.74 -74.77
C LYS A 260 -65.32 44.08 -74.00
N PRO A 261 -64.18 44.35 -73.28
CA PRO A 261 -62.90 43.62 -73.19
C PRO A 261 -62.24 43.54 -71.77
N THR A 262 -61.03 42.96 -71.75
CA THR A 262 -59.83 43.28 -70.93
C THR A 262 -59.45 42.32 -69.78
N ALA A 263 -58.17 41.92 -69.85
CA ALA A 263 -57.38 40.92 -69.10
C ALA A 263 -57.16 41.27 -67.60
N PRO A 264 -56.32 40.56 -66.79
CA PRO A 264 -55.42 39.43 -67.08
C PRO A 264 -55.39 38.32 -66.00
N THR A 265 -54.37 37.44 -66.08
CA THR A 265 -53.84 36.53 -65.01
C THR A 265 -54.62 35.20 -64.86
N THR A 266 -54.05 34.00 -64.82
CA THR A 266 -52.74 33.53 -64.35
C THR A 266 -52.47 32.12 -64.92
N PRO A 267 -51.25 31.78 -65.36
CA PRO A 267 -50.90 30.42 -65.78
C PRO A 267 -50.59 29.52 -64.58
N SER A 268 -51.09 28.29 -64.65
CA SER A 268 -50.76 27.17 -63.78
C SER A 268 -49.25 27.03 -63.55
N GLN A 269 -48.82 27.20 -62.30
CA GLN A 269 -47.46 26.82 -61.87
C GLN A 269 -47.45 25.39 -61.32
N PRO A 270 -46.49 24.54 -61.71
CA PRO A 270 -46.19 23.33 -60.97
C PRO A 270 -45.51 23.69 -59.65
N SER A 271 -46.06 23.15 -58.56
CA SER A 271 -45.49 22.95 -57.23
C SER A 271 -43.95 23.08 -57.13
N VAL A 272 -43.47 24.25 -56.70
CA VAL A 272 -42.06 24.53 -56.37
C VAL A 272 -41.77 24.45 -54.86
N ASP A 273 -42.74 24.05 -54.05
CA ASP A 273 -42.69 24.16 -52.58
C ASP A 273 -42.06 22.95 -51.86
N SER A 274 -41.73 21.86 -52.58
CA SER A 274 -40.99 20.72 -52.00
C SER A 274 -39.50 21.03 -51.75
N GLY A 275 -38.91 21.97 -52.50
CA GLY A 275 -37.48 22.29 -52.38
C GLY A 275 -37.15 23.04 -51.09
N LYS A 276 -38.01 23.98 -50.67
CA LYS A 276 -37.82 24.74 -49.42
C LYS A 276 -37.98 23.88 -48.18
N GLN A 277 -38.94 22.94 -48.17
CA GLN A 277 -39.10 22.01 -47.05
C GLN A 277 -37.93 21.04 -46.93
N GLN A 278 -37.37 20.54 -48.04
CA GLN A 278 -36.18 19.69 -47.99
C GLN A 278 -34.93 20.45 -47.52
N GLU A 279 -34.74 21.71 -47.93
CA GLU A 279 -33.60 22.51 -47.48
C GLU A 279 -33.69 22.85 -45.99
N GLU A 280 -34.90 23.16 -45.48
CA GLU A 280 -35.13 23.43 -44.06
C GLU A 280 -34.92 22.18 -43.19
N GLN A 281 -35.36 21.01 -43.67
CA GLN A 281 -35.12 19.74 -42.99
C GLN A 281 -33.61 19.44 -42.91
N LYS A 282 -32.88 19.68 -44.00
CA LYS A 282 -31.42 19.47 -44.05
C LYS A 282 -30.66 20.38 -43.09
N ARG A 283 -31.11 21.63 -42.91
CA ARG A 283 -30.54 22.56 -41.92
C ARG A 283 -30.80 22.10 -40.48
N LYS A 284 -31.99 21.58 -40.19
CA LYS A 284 -32.33 21.03 -38.85
C LYS A 284 -31.49 19.78 -38.54
N ASP A 285 -31.27 18.90 -39.51
CA ASP A 285 -30.43 17.72 -39.32
C ASP A 285 -28.94 18.07 -39.14
N GLU A 286 -28.44 19.08 -39.86
CA GLU A 286 -27.07 19.57 -39.69
C GLU A 286 -26.88 20.23 -38.31
N GLU A 287 -27.83 21.05 -37.86
CA GLU A 287 -27.80 21.66 -36.53
C GLU A 287 -27.83 20.60 -35.43
N LYS A 288 -28.64 19.54 -35.60
CA LYS A 288 -28.69 18.42 -34.65
C LYS A 288 -27.37 17.65 -34.59
N ARG A 289 -26.70 17.43 -35.74
CA ARG A 289 -25.35 16.84 -35.76
C ARG A 289 -24.34 17.72 -35.04
N ARG A 290 -24.37 19.04 -35.24
CA ARG A 290 -23.49 19.99 -34.54
C ARG A 290 -23.72 19.96 -33.02
N GLN A 291 -24.98 19.93 -32.57
CA GLN A 291 -25.29 19.81 -31.15
C GLN A 291 -24.84 18.46 -30.55
N GLU A 292 -24.99 17.36 -31.29
CA GLU A 292 -24.52 16.04 -30.83
C GLU A 292 -22.99 15.97 -30.75
N GLU A 293 -22.29 16.54 -31.73
CA GLU A 293 -20.83 16.64 -31.73
C GLU A 293 -20.32 17.50 -30.58
N GLN A 294 -20.99 18.62 -30.29
CA GLN A 294 -20.68 19.47 -29.16
C GLN A 294 -20.90 18.75 -27.82
N ARG A 295 -21.98 17.97 -27.66
CA ARG A 295 -22.22 17.14 -26.47
C ARG A 295 -21.13 16.07 -26.29
N LYS A 296 -20.72 15.40 -27.37
CA LYS A 296 -19.62 14.41 -27.34
C LYS A 296 -18.29 15.06 -26.96
N ALA A 297 -18.02 16.27 -27.44
CA ALA A 297 -16.82 17.03 -27.08
C ALA A 297 -16.82 17.43 -25.59
N ASP A 298 -17.95 17.89 -25.05
CA ASP A 298 -18.08 18.24 -23.63
C ASP A 298 -18.01 17.00 -22.72
N GLU A 299 -18.59 15.87 -23.14
CA GLU A 299 -18.49 14.61 -22.39
C GLU A 299 -17.03 14.11 -22.35
N LYS A 300 -16.32 14.20 -23.48
CA LYS A 300 -14.88 13.87 -23.54
C LYS A 300 -14.06 14.78 -22.62
N ARG A 301 -14.33 16.09 -22.60
CA ARG A 301 -13.65 17.04 -21.69
C ARG A 301 -13.88 16.71 -20.22
N LYS A 302 -15.12 16.36 -19.84
CA LYS A 302 -15.45 15.93 -18.47
C LYS A 302 -14.75 14.62 -18.08
N ALA A 303 -14.65 13.67 -19.00
CA ALA A 303 -13.93 12.42 -18.76
C ALA A 303 -12.43 12.63 -18.57
N ASP A 304 -11.81 13.50 -19.37
CA ASP A 304 -10.39 13.84 -19.23
C ASP A 304 -10.11 14.64 -17.94
N GLU A 305 -11.01 15.54 -17.53
CA GLU A 305 -10.90 16.26 -16.25
C GLU A 305 -11.01 15.30 -15.06
N GLN A 306 -11.92 14.32 -15.13
CA GLN A 306 -12.07 13.30 -14.09
C GLN A 306 -10.81 12.43 -13.96
N LYS A 307 -10.25 11.97 -15.09
CA LYS A 307 -8.97 11.23 -15.09
C LYS A 307 -7.84 12.02 -14.46
N LYS A 308 -7.77 13.33 -14.72
CA LYS A 308 -6.74 14.21 -14.14
C LYS A 308 -6.89 14.33 -12.62
N LYS A 309 -8.12 14.44 -12.11
CA LYS A 309 -8.40 14.44 -10.65
C LYS A 309 -8.05 13.12 -9.98
N ASP A 310 -8.32 11.99 -10.64
CA ASP A 310 -7.99 10.67 -10.11
C ASP A 310 -6.46 10.42 -10.10
N GLU A 311 -5.74 10.90 -11.11
CA GLU A 311 -4.27 10.86 -11.14
C GLU A 311 -3.65 11.73 -10.04
N GLU A 312 -4.21 12.93 -9.78
CA GLU A 312 -3.75 13.82 -8.71
C GLU A 312 -3.96 13.21 -7.32
N LYS A 313 -5.13 12.60 -7.06
CA LYS A 313 -5.38 11.86 -5.81
C LYS A 313 -4.43 10.70 -5.61
N LYS A 314 -4.10 9.96 -6.68
CA LYS A 314 -3.14 8.86 -6.61
C LYS A 314 -1.74 9.35 -6.22
N LYS A 315 -1.30 10.49 -6.79
CA LYS A 315 -0.02 11.13 -6.43
C LYS A 315 -0.02 11.63 -4.98
N GLU A 316 -1.13 12.18 -4.48
CA GLU A 316 -1.23 12.62 -3.08
C GLU A 316 -1.18 11.43 -2.11
N GLU A 317 -1.85 10.31 -2.44
CA GLU A 317 -1.80 9.08 -1.64
C GLU A 317 -0.38 8.48 -1.60
N GLU A 318 0.33 8.47 -2.74
CA GLU A 318 1.71 8.01 -2.82
C GLU A 318 2.66 8.89 -2.00
N LYS A 319 2.46 10.22 -2.04
CA LYS A 319 3.21 11.16 -1.21
C LYS A 319 2.97 10.94 0.29
N LYS A 320 1.72 10.70 0.72
CA LYS A 320 1.40 10.34 2.12
C LYS A 320 2.05 9.03 2.55
N LYS A 321 2.15 8.04 1.66
CA LYS A 321 2.84 6.77 1.93
C LYS A 321 4.35 6.96 2.08
N GLN A 322 4.97 7.85 1.30
CA GLN A 322 6.39 8.18 1.47
C GLN A 322 6.65 8.96 2.77
N GLU A 323 5.79 9.93 3.12
CA GLU A 323 5.94 10.73 4.34
C GLU A 323 5.78 9.87 5.61
N SER A 324 4.90 8.87 5.59
CA SER A 324 4.71 7.93 6.71
C SER A 324 5.78 6.82 6.79
N GLN A 325 6.62 6.65 5.77
CA GLN A 325 7.79 5.75 5.80
C GLN A 325 9.08 6.47 6.19
N GLN A 326 9.05 7.80 6.34
CA GLN A 326 10.21 8.53 6.83
C GLN A 326 10.35 8.27 8.34
N PRO A 327 11.47 7.71 8.81
CA PRO A 327 11.68 7.50 10.24
C PRO A 327 11.58 8.85 10.96
N PRO A 328 10.97 8.88 12.17
CA PRO A 328 10.85 10.11 12.92
C PRO A 328 12.24 10.74 13.06
N ALA A 329 12.31 12.05 12.80
CA ALA A 329 13.54 12.80 12.94
C ALA A 329 14.17 12.48 14.31
N PRO A 330 15.50 12.28 14.38
CA PRO A 330 16.18 12.01 15.64
C PRO A 330 15.80 13.13 16.62
N LEU A 331 15.14 12.74 17.71
CA LEU A 331 14.77 13.66 18.78
C LEU A 331 16.05 14.35 19.25
N ASP A 332 16.04 15.67 19.26
CA ASP A 332 17.13 16.47 19.82
C ASP A 332 17.49 15.93 21.21
N PRO A 333 18.79 15.85 21.56
CA PRO A 333 19.23 15.31 22.83
C PRO A 333 18.58 16.11 23.96
N VAL A 334 17.70 15.45 24.70
CA VAL A 334 17.09 15.97 25.93
C VAL A 334 18.22 16.41 26.83
N THR A 335 18.38 17.73 26.93
CA THR A 335 19.30 18.38 27.86
C THR A 335 18.71 18.19 29.23
N THR A 336 19.09 17.09 29.88
CA THR A 336 18.78 16.87 31.28
C THR A 336 19.54 17.94 32.09
N PRO A 337 18.84 18.74 32.91
CA PRO A 337 19.51 19.70 33.77
C PRO A 337 20.46 18.96 34.72
N PRO A 338 21.66 19.51 34.99
CA PRO A 338 22.63 18.86 35.85
C PRO A 338 22.05 18.62 37.25
N PRO A 339 22.40 17.49 37.89
CA PRO A 339 21.93 17.19 39.25
C PRO A 339 22.41 18.27 40.22
N PRO A 340 21.59 18.62 41.24
CA PRO A 340 22.00 19.57 42.27
C PRO A 340 23.24 19.05 43.01
N PRO A 341 24.14 19.94 43.46
CA PRO A 341 25.31 19.55 44.22
C PRO A 341 24.91 18.80 45.49
N PRO A 342 25.69 17.80 45.92
CA PRO A 342 25.41 17.06 47.13
C PRO A 342 25.42 18.02 48.32
N ASP A 343 24.32 18.04 49.07
CA ASP A 343 24.22 18.76 50.34
C ASP A 343 25.39 18.37 51.23
N GLY A 344 26.14 19.39 51.65
CA GLY A 344 27.32 19.26 52.49
C GLY A 344 26.96 18.51 53.77
N GLY A 345 27.41 17.27 53.84
CA GLY A 345 27.40 16.48 55.06
C GLY A 345 28.17 17.23 56.15
N LEU A 346 27.47 17.48 57.26
CA LEU A 346 28.01 17.96 58.52
C LEU A 346 29.29 17.20 58.87
N ILE A 347 30.40 17.94 58.93
CA ILE A 347 31.65 17.50 59.54
C ILE A 347 31.36 17.34 61.04
N ILE A 348 31.30 16.09 61.49
CA ILE A 348 31.25 15.76 62.91
C ILE A 348 32.70 15.81 63.40
N ASP A 349 32.97 16.72 64.34
CA ASP A 349 34.23 16.87 65.06
C ASP A 349 34.70 15.54 65.66
N LEU A 350 35.93 15.14 65.30
CA LEU A 350 36.67 14.07 65.95
C LEU A 350 37.57 14.70 67.04
N PRO A 351 37.59 14.16 68.27
CA PRO A 351 38.41 14.71 69.35
C PRO A 351 39.89 14.34 69.15
N MET A 352 40.77 15.32 69.36
CA MET A 352 42.21 15.11 69.41
C MET A 352 42.61 14.27 70.64
N PRO A 353 43.55 13.33 70.51
CA PRO A 353 44.15 12.65 71.65
C PRO A 353 45.23 13.52 72.31
N GLU A 354 45.31 13.44 73.64
CA GLU A 354 46.37 14.03 74.49
C GLU A 354 47.75 13.38 74.26
#